data_AF-A0A8J4UMI8-F1
#
_entry.id   AF-A0A8J4UMI8-F1
#
_cell.length_a   1.000
_cell.length_b   1.000
_cell.length_c   1.000
_cell.angle_alpha   90.00
_cell.angle_beta   90.00
_cell.angle_gamma   90.00
#
_symmetry.space_group_name_H-M   'P 1'
#
loop_
_entity.id
_entity.type
_entity.pdbx_description
1 polymer ?
#
loop_
_entity_poly.entity_id
_entity_poly.type
_entity_poly.pdbx_seq_one_letter_code
_entity_poly.pdbx_strand_id
1 'polypeptide(L)' 'MSKKKKEWRAEKERLLGLGQEERRKDYGDNYLPLDKIRTWRQHHCRDPDEEEEHPVSLCDKVSLYKGDITILEVDAIVNA' A
#
# COMPACT_ATOMS: atom_id res chain seq x y z
N MET A 1 28.92 0.41 -19.21
CA MET A 1 27.62 0.47 -18.50
C MET A 1 26.50 0.53 -19.54
N SER A 2 25.65 -0.50 -19.64
CA SER A 2 24.57 -0.55 -20.64
C SER A 2 23.62 0.65 -20.50
N LYS A 3 23.21 1.28 -21.62
CA LYS A 3 22.30 2.45 -21.65
C LYS A 3 21.02 2.20 -20.85
N LYS A 4 20.44 1.01 -21.00
CA LYS A 4 19.27 0.53 -20.22
C LYS A 4 19.47 0.58 -18.71
N LYS A 5 20.70 0.35 -18.21
CA LYS A 5 21.02 0.41 -16.78
C LYS A 5 21.05 1.84 -16.24
N LYS A 6 21.30 2.84 -17.09
CA LYS A 6 21.23 4.26 -16.71
C LYS A 6 19.79 4.75 -16.72
N GLU A 7 18.99 4.30 -17.69
CA GLU A 7 17.59 4.69 -17.88
C GLU A 7 16.70 4.31 -16.69
N TRP A 8 16.72 3.05 -16.21
CA TRP A 8 15.85 2.67 -15.07
C TRP A 8 16.27 3.35 -13.76
N ARG A 9 17.55 3.66 -13.58
CA ARG A 9 18.06 4.34 -12.38
C ARG A 9 17.62 5.79 -12.34
N ALA A 10 17.74 6.48 -13.46
CA ALA A 10 17.26 7.86 -13.60
C ALA A 10 15.75 7.94 -13.39
N GLU A 11 14.99 7.00 -13.95
CA GLU A 11 13.52 6.96 -13.76
C GLU A 11 13.14 6.64 -12.31
N LYS A 12 13.86 5.71 -11.66
CA LYS A 12 13.66 5.44 -10.23
C LYS A 12 13.92 6.68 -9.38
N GLU A 13 15.00 7.40 -9.63
CA GLU A 13 15.35 8.63 -8.89
C GLU A 13 14.30 9.73 -9.13
N ARG A 14 13.83 9.89 -10.37
CA ARG A 14 12.72 10.78 -10.71
C ARG A 14 11.47 10.45 -9.89
N LEU A 15 11.03 9.19 -9.89
CA LEU A 15 9.82 8.75 -9.19
C LEU A 15 9.92 8.86 -7.66
N LEU A 16 11.12 8.65 -7.09
CA LEU A 16 11.35 8.82 -5.65
C LEU A 16 11.33 10.28 -5.20
N GLY A 17 11.64 11.22 -6.10
CA GLY A 17 11.62 12.66 -5.81
C GLY A 17 10.24 13.33 -5.94
N LEU A 18 9.26 12.65 -6.54
CA LEU A 18 7.92 13.19 -6.76
C LEU A 18 7.02 13.05 -5.52
N GLY A 19 6.14 14.03 -5.32
CA GLY A 19 5.08 13.96 -4.32
C GLY A 19 4.01 12.93 -4.69
N GLN A 20 3.20 12.51 -3.70
CA GLN A 20 2.13 11.52 -3.92
C GLN A 20 1.11 11.97 -4.97
N GLU A 21 0.71 13.24 -4.98
CA GLU A 21 -0.22 13.78 -5.98
C GLU A 21 0.34 13.79 -7.40
N GLU A 22 1.64 14.04 -7.54
CA GLU A 22 2.31 14.00 -8.85
C GLU A 22 2.42 12.57 -9.36
N ARG A 23 2.73 11.62 -8.48
CA ARG A 23 2.74 10.19 -8.80
C ARG A 23 1.36 9.69 -9.26
N ARG A 24 0.27 10.18 -8.66
CA ARG A 24 -1.11 9.85 -9.08
C ARG A 24 -1.44 10.30 -10.50
N LYS A 25 -0.83 11.38 -11.00
CA LYS A 25 -0.98 11.80 -12.41
C LYS A 25 -0.41 10.76 -13.38
N ASP A 26 0.69 10.12 -13.00
CA ASP A 26 1.33 9.07 -13.81
C ASP A 26 0.54 7.74 -13.73
N TYR A 27 -0.19 7.48 -12.63
CA TYR A 27 -1.03 6.27 -12.46
C TYR A 27 -2.39 6.38 -13.19
N GLY A 28 -2.89 7.60 -13.42
CA GLY A 28 -4.25 7.84 -13.88
C GLY A 28 -5.30 7.55 -12.81
N ASP A 29 -6.48 7.09 -13.22
CA ASP A 29 -7.62 6.86 -12.31
C ASP A 29 -7.63 5.47 -11.62
N ASN A 30 -6.62 4.63 -11.89
CA ASN A 30 -6.62 3.22 -11.48
C ASN A 30 -5.73 2.92 -10.27
N TYR A 31 -5.96 3.61 -9.16
CA TYR A 31 -5.25 3.38 -7.89
C TYR A 31 -6.21 3.29 -6.70
N LEU A 32 -5.85 2.46 -5.73
CA LEU A 32 -6.56 2.26 -4.47
C LEU A 32 -5.67 2.76 -3.32
N PRO A 33 -5.98 3.93 -2.71
CA PRO A 33 -5.25 4.44 -1.56
C PRO A 33 -5.39 3.51 -0.36
N LEU A 34 -4.32 3.40 0.44
CA LEU A 34 -4.26 2.58 1.65
C LEU A 34 -5.42 2.90 2.61
N ASP A 35 -5.81 4.16 2.74
CA ASP A 35 -6.91 4.61 3.62
C ASP A 35 -8.27 3.97 3.30
N LYS A 36 -8.48 3.51 2.05
CA LYS A 36 -9.72 2.82 1.66
C LYS A 36 -9.70 1.34 2.00
N ILE A 37 -8.55 0.77 2.35
CA ILE A 37 -8.40 -0.63 2.73
C ILE A 37 -8.75 -0.76 4.21
N ARG A 38 -9.78 -1.56 4.50
CA ARG A 38 -10.23 -1.75 5.87
C ARG A 38 -9.29 -2.66 6.64
N THR A 39 -9.00 -2.27 7.88
CA THR A 39 -8.20 -3.10 8.79
C THR A 39 -8.97 -4.35 9.21
N TRP A 40 -8.25 -5.36 9.69
CA TRP A 40 -8.84 -6.59 10.19
C TRP A 40 -9.81 -6.33 11.35
N ARG A 41 -9.49 -5.36 12.23
CA ARG A 41 -10.40 -4.87 13.26
C ARG A 41 -11.75 -4.41 12.68
N GLN A 42 -11.71 -3.63 11.59
CA GLN A 42 -12.92 -3.12 10.94
C GLN A 42 -13.72 -4.22 10.24
N HIS A 43 -13.07 -5.30 9.81
CA HIS A 43 -13.73 -6.46 9.21
C HIS A 43 -14.38 -7.39 10.26
N HIS A 44 -13.76 -7.52 11.43
CA HIS A 44 -14.12 -8.50 12.46
C HIS A 44 -14.64 -7.86 13.75
N CYS A 45 -15.34 -6.72 13.66
CA CYS A 45 -16.03 -6.15 14.82
C CYS A 45 -17.16 -7.08 15.26
N ARG A 46 -16.82 -8.07 16.10
CA ARG A 46 -17.75 -8.92 16.82
C ARG A 46 -17.19 -9.12 18.23
N ASP A 47 -17.97 -8.57 19.15
CA ASP A 47 -17.98 -8.73 20.60
C ASP A 47 -16.81 -8.10 21.38
N PRO A 48 -17.08 -7.10 22.24
CA PRO A 48 -16.07 -6.42 23.07
C PRO A 48 -15.56 -7.28 24.25
N ASP A 49 -15.99 -8.55 24.35
CA ASP A 49 -15.80 -9.38 25.54
C ASP A 49 -14.44 -10.13 25.56
N GLU A 50 -13.62 -10.02 24.52
CA GLU A 50 -12.29 -10.66 24.41
C GLU A 50 -11.14 -9.66 24.14
N GLU A 51 -11.28 -8.38 24.53
CA GLU A 51 -10.13 -7.47 24.50
C GLU A 51 -9.20 -7.78 25.69
N GLU A 52 -8.27 -8.73 25.50
CA GLU A 52 -7.04 -8.76 26.28
C GLU A 52 -6.37 -7.39 26.16
N GLU A 53 -6.08 -6.77 27.31
CA GLU A 53 -5.41 -5.48 27.46
C GLU A 53 -4.00 -5.55 26.84
N HIS A 54 -3.93 -5.46 25.53
CA HIS A 54 -2.68 -5.43 24.78
C HIS A 54 -2.58 -4.08 24.06
N PRO A 55 -1.58 -3.25 24.41
CA PRO A 55 -1.50 -1.85 23.97
C PRO A 55 -1.29 -1.67 22.46
N VAL A 56 -1.09 -2.77 21.71
CA VAL A 56 -1.01 -2.78 20.26
C VAL A 56 -1.77 -4.00 19.73
N SER A 57 -3.04 -3.82 19.38
CA SER A 57 -3.76 -4.86 18.65
C SER A 57 -3.20 -4.97 17.23
N LEU A 58 -2.67 -6.14 16.88
CA LEU A 58 -2.17 -6.42 15.53
C LEU A 58 -3.28 -6.27 14.47
N CYS A 59 -4.55 -6.36 14.88
CA CYS A 59 -5.73 -6.23 14.03
C CYS A 59 -5.85 -4.86 13.35
N ASP A 60 -5.21 -3.81 13.87
CA ASP A 60 -5.16 -2.49 13.23
C ASP A 60 -4.06 -2.36 12.16
N LYS A 61 -3.11 -3.31 12.16
CA LYS A 61 -1.94 -3.29 11.27
C LYS A 61 -2.06 -4.28 10.11
N VAL A 62 -3.00 -5.21 10.17
CA VAL A 62 -3.25 -6.19 9.12
C VAL A 62 -4.58 -5.93 8.44
N SER A 63 -4.66 -6.23 7.15
CA SER A 63 -5.88 -6.13 6.33
C SER A 63 -5.94 -7.34 5.39
N LEU A 64 -7.14 -7.82 5.09
CA LEU A 64 -7.36 -8.83 4.08
C LEU A 64 -7.94 -8.17 2.83
N TYR A 65 -7.18 -8.15 1.74
CA TYR A 65 -7.60 -7.59 0.47
C TYR A 65 -7.79 -8.68 -0.57
N LYS A 66 -8.93 -8.65 -1.28
CA LYS A 66 -9.22 -9.52 -2.43
C LYS A 66 -9.44 -8.65 -3.65
N GLY A 67 -8.48 -8.69 -4.58
CA GLY A 67 -8.51 -7.89 -5.81
C GLY A 67 -7.18 -7.93 -6.53
N ASP A 68 -7.00 -7.01 -7.47
CA ASP A 68 -5.74 -6.83 -8.19
C ASP A 68 -4.71 -6.15 -7.27
N ILE A 69 -3.54 -6.77 -7.08
CA ILE A 69 -2.48 -6.21 -6.22
C ILE A 69 -1.80 -5.00 -6.88
N THR A 70 -1.89 -4.87 -8.20
CA THR A 70 -1.19 -3.81 -8.97
C THR A 70 -1.82 -2.43 -8.82
N ILE A 71 -3.06 -2.36 -8.34
CA ILE A 71 -3.76 -1.09 -8.11
C ILE A 71 -3.53 -0.54 -6.69
N LEU A 72 -2.86 -1.27 -5.80
CA LEU A 72 -2.66 -0.84 -4.43
C LEU A 72 -1.62 0.29 -4.35
N GLU A 73 -2.03 1.46 -3.87
CA GLU A 73 -1.13 2.58 -3.58
C GLU A 73 -0.50 2.36 -2.19
N VAL A 74 0.51 1.48 -2.16
CA VAL A 74 1.31 1.12 -0.97
C VAL A 74 2.81 1.22 -1.28
N ASP A 75 3.64 1.27 -0.24
CA ASP A 75 5.10 1.45 -0.39
C ASP A 75 5.77 0.29 -1.14
N ALA A 76 5.28 -0.93 -0.94
CA ALA A 76 5.80 -2.12 -1.58
C ALA A 76 4.71 -3.17 -1.81
N ILE A 77 4.80 -3.84 -2.96
CA ILE A 77 4.07 -5.06 -3.27
C ILE A 77 5.08 -6.19 -3.47
N VAL A 78 4.68 -7.42 -3.12
CA VAL A 78 5.54 -8.60 -3.26
C VAL A 78 5.16 -9.32 -4.55
N ASN A 79 6.15 -9.64 -5.37
CA ASN A 79 5.99 -10.53 -6.53
C ASN A 79 6.37 -11.96 -6.12
N ALA A 80 5.53 -12.94 -6.47
CA ALA A 80 5.75 -14.36 -6.18
C ALA A 80 6.69 -15.01 -7.21
#